data_AF-A0A5C1E724-F1
#
_entry.id   AF-A0A5C1E724-F1
#
_cell.length_a   1.000
_cell.length_b   1.000
_cell.length_c   1.000
_cell.angle_alpha   90.00
_cell.angle_beta   90.00
_cell.angle_gamma   90.00
#
_symmetry.space_group_name_H-M   'P 1'
#
loop_
_entity.id
_entity.type
_entity.pdbx_description
1 polymer ?
#
loop_
_entity_poly.entity_id
_entity_poly.type
_entity_poly.pdbx_seq_one_letter_code
_entity_poly.pdbx_strand_id
1 'polypeptide(L)'
;MSKTALNIHEAAQVLVQAAFSTHDAEVALAQAIEHGELHANVKRWASEQWAGKQLPGNIVPVETFIERTDLNAWLAAKGLGVRAD
;
A
#
# COMPACT_ATOMS: atom_id res chain seq x y z
N MET A 1 16.46 12.04 -6.82
CA MET A 1 15.88 11.09 -7.78
C MET A 1 14.61 10.53 -7.18
N SER A 2 13.48 10.63 -7.88
CA SER A 2 12.20 10.12 -7.40
C SER A 2 12.21 8.59 -7.46
N LYS A 3 12.03 7.92 -6.32
CA LYS A 3 11.93 6.45 -6.22
C LYS A 3 10.73 5.99 -7.06
N THR A 4 10.91 5.06 -8.00
CA THR A 4 9.83 4.58 -8.88
C THR A 4 8.84 3.68 -8.15
N ALA A 5 9.30 3.00 -7.09
CA ALA A 5 8.49 2.18 -6.20
C ALA A 5 8.40 2.79 -4.79
N LEU A 6 7.26 2.57 -4.14
CA LEU A 6 7.00 2.91 -2.74
C LEU A 6 6.68 1.62 -2.00
N ASN A 7 7.21 1.44 -0.79
CA ASN A 7 6.68 0.38 0.07
C ASN A 7 5.25 0.74 0.55
N ILE A 8 4.49 -0.22 1.09
CA ILE A 8 3.10 0.02 1.54
C ILE A 8 3.03 1.17 2.54
N HIS A 9 4.02 1.30 3.44
CA HIS A 9 4.04 2.39 4.40
C HIS A 9 4.24 3.76 3.72
N GLU A 10 5.20 3.85 2.79
CA GLU A 10 5.44 5.06 1.97
C GLU A 10 4.21 5.41 1.12
N ALA A 11 3.54 4.42 0.52
CA ALA A 11 2.32 4.61 -0.26
C ALA A 11 1.13 5.04 0.62
N ALA A 12 1.00 4.49 1.82
CA ALA A 12 -0.01 4.89 2.79
C ALA A 12 0.18 6.34 3.23
N GLN A 13 1.41 6.81 3.41
CA GLN A 13 1.67 8.22 3.72
C GLN A 13 1.24 9.17 2.59
N VAL A 14 1.32 8.75 1.34
CA VAL A 14 0.80 9.52 0.18
C VAL A 14 -0.74 9.59 0.21
N LEU A 15 -1.40 8.51 0.64
CA LEU A 15 -2.86 8.38 0.76
C LEU A 15 -3.47 9.20 1.90
N VAL A 16 -2.73 9.43 2.99
CA VAL A 16 -3.24 10.03 4.25
C VAL A 16 -3.67 11.50 4.13
N GLN A 17 -3.56 12.13 2.95
CA GLN A 17 -4.01 13.52 2.76
C GLN A 17 -5.53 13.76 2.88
N ALA A 18 -6.38 12.74 3.10
CA ALA A 18 -7.84 12.91 3.08
C ALA A 18 -8.67 12.06 4.07
N ALA A 19 -8.24 11.94 5.35
CA ALA A 19 -9.04 11.42 6.49
C ALA A 19 -8.88 9.93 6.89
N PHE A 20 -7.82 9.24 6.47
CA PHE A 20 -7.46 7.92 6.98
C PHE A 20 -6.28 7.99 7.95
N SER A 21 -6.25 7.14 8.98
CA SER A 21 -5.01 6.88 9.71
C SER A 21 -4.03 6.18 8.77
N THR A 22 -2.72 6.35 8.96
CA THR A 22 -1.71 5.64 8.16
C THR A 22 -1.99 4.13 8.10
N HIS A 23 -2.38 3.53 9.22
CA HIS A 23 -2.69 2.11 9.26
C HIS A 23 -3.93 1.71 8.45
N ASP A 24 -4.98 2.53 8.44
CA ASP A 24 -6.17 2.25 7.63
C ASP A 24 -5.84 2.29 6.13
N ALA A 25 -4.96 3.22 5.74
CA ALA A 25 -4.44 3.27 4.37
C ALA A 25 -3.55 2.05 4.03
N GLU A 26 -2.70 1.59 4.96
CA GLU A 26 -1.93 0.35 4.78
C GLU A 26 -2.84 -0.87 4.62
N VAL A 27 -3.91 -0.97 5.42
CA VAL A 27 -4.90 -2.06 5.33
C VAL A 27 -5.62 -2.02 3.98
N ALA A 28 -6.06 -0.85 3.52
CA ALA A 28 -6.72 -0.71 2.22
C ALA A 28 -5.81 -1.13 1.06
N LEU A 29 -4.53 -0.74 1.10
CA LEU A 29 -3.52 -1.17 0.13
C LEU A 29 -3.31 -2.68 0.17
N ALA A 30 -3.16 -3.26 1.35
CA ALA A 30 -3.00 -4.71 1.52
C ALA A 30 -4.21 -5.50 1.01
N GLN A 31 -5.43 -5.02 1.24
CA GLN A 31 -6.65 -5.64 0.70
C GLN A 31 -6.66 -5.60 -0.83
N ALA A 32 -6.35 -4.45 -1.44
CA ALA A 32 -6.28 -4.34 -2.90
C ALA A 32 -5.25 -5.30 -3.51
N ILE A 33 -4.12 -5.51 -2.84
CA ILE A 33 -3.10 -6.50 -3.24
C ILE A 33 -3.64 -7.93 -3.13
N GLU A 34 -4.25 -8.30 -2.00
CA GLU A 34 -4.80 -9.64 -1.79
C GLU A 34 -5.94 -9.97 -2.78
N HIS A 35 -6.72 -8.96 -3.19
CA HIS A 35 -7.78 -9.12 -4.19
C HIS A 35 -7.26 -9.06 -5.63
N GLY A 36 -5.97 -8.79 -5.86
CA GLY A 36 -5.38 -8.65 -7.19
C GLY A 36 -5.76 -7.37 -7.93
N GLU A 37 -6.33 -6.38 -7.22
CA GLU A 37 -6.69 -5.07 -7.74
C GLU A 37 -5.47 -4.12 -7.85
N LEU A 38 -4.44 -4.37 -7.05
CA LEU A 38 -3.20 -3.58 -7.04
C LEU A 38 -1.99 -4.51 -7.16
N HIS A 39 -1.17 -4.29 -8.19
CA HIS A 39 0.07 -5.04 -8.37
C HIS A 39 1.15 -4.58 -7.38
N ALA A 40 1.82 -5.54 -6.75
CA ALA A 40 2.90 -5.30 -5.82
C ALA A 40 3.90 -6.46 -5.81
N ASN A 41 5.15 -6.17 -5.48
CA ASN A 41 6.14 -7.18 -5.11
C ASN A 41 5.93 -7.56 -3.64
N VAL A 42 5.08 -8.55 -3.40
CA VAL A 42 4.57 -8.90 -2.07
C VAL A 42 5.59 -9.69 -1.27
N LYS A 43 5.89 -9.21 -0.06
CA LYS A 43 6.56 -9.98 0.98
C LYS A 43 5.59 -10.32 2.09
N ARG A 44 5.58 -11.58 2.53
CA ARG A 44 4.73 -12.06 3.63
C ARG A 44 5.58 -12.59 4.78
N TRP A 45 5.12 -12.39 6.01
CA TRP A 45 5.70 -13.09 7.14
C TRP A 45 5.40 -14.58 7.05
N ALA A 46 6.36 -15.39 7.49
CA ALA A 46 6.06 -16.74 7.92
C ALA A 46 5.15 -16.65 9.16
N SER A 47 4.19 -17.57 9.28
CA SER A 47 3.20 -17.63 10.36
C SER A 47 3.78 -17.75 11.79
N GLU A 48 5.09 -17.62 11.99
CA GLU A 48 5.74 -17.69 13.30
C GLU A 48 6.56 -16.43 13.62
N GLN A 49 6.63 -15.46 12.69
CA GLN A 49 7.46 -14.25 12.79
C GLN A 49 6.65 -12.96 12.98
N TRP A 50 5.47 -13.05 13.60
CA TRP A 50 4.54 -11.93 13.76
C TRP A 50 5.08 -10.83 14.68
N ALA A 51 5.06 -9.56 14.26
CA ALA A 51 5.37 -8.40 15.11
C ALA A 51 4.46 -7.19 14.81
N GLY A 52 3.71 -6.69 15.79
CA GLY A 52 2.98 -5.41 15.67
C GLY A 52 1.60 -5.47 14.98
N LYS A 53 1.15 -4.34 14.41
CA LYS A 53 -0.16 -4.23 13.74
C LYS A 53 -0.12 -4.97 12.40
N GLN A 54 -1.02 -5.95 12.24
CA GLN A 54 -1.04 -6.83 11.09
C GLN A 54 -1.72 -6.20 9.88
N LEU A 55 -1.24 -6.56 8.69
CA LEU A 55 -1.95 -6.34 7.43
C LEU A 55 -2.61 -7.62 6.95
N PRO A 56 -3.74 -7.52 6.23
CA PRO A 56 -4.33 -8.63 5.49
C PRO A 56 -3.30 -9.41 4.69
N GLY A 57 -3.42 -10.74 4.67
CA GLY A 57 -2.51 -11.62 3.93
C GLY A 57 -1.14 -11.86 4.56
N ASN A 58 -0.91 -11.40 5.80
CA ASN A 58 0.39 -11.39 6.47
C ASN A 58 1.46 -10.59 5.70
N ILE A 59 1.03 -9.55 4.98
CA ILE A 59 1.91 -8.72 4.17
C ILE A 59 2.81 -7.87 5.08
N VAL A 60 4.09 -7.77 4.71
CA VAL A 60 5.08 -6.93 5.40
C VAL A 60 5.11 -5.53 4.77
N PRO A 61 4.66 -4.47 5.47
CA PRO A 61 4.47 -3.16 4.85
C PRO A 61 5.75 -2.52 4.31
N VAL A 62 6.88 -2.68 5.01
CA VAL A 62 8.16 -2.05 4.64
C VAL A 62 8.97 -2.87 3.64
N GLU A 63 8.61 -4.14 3.41
CA GLU A 63 9.27 -5.04 2.46
C GLU A 63 8.41 -5.34 1.22
N THR A 64 7.17 -4.83 1.17
CA THR A 64 6.26 -4.98 0.02
C THR A 64 6.23 -3.67 -0.76
N PHE A 65 6.61 -3.73 -2.04
CA PHE A 65 6.78 -2.55 -2.88
C PHE A 65 5.72 -2.49 -3.99
N ILE A 66 5.21 -1.28 -4.23
CA ILE A 66 4.22 -0.94 -5.24
C ILE A 66 4.87 0.10 -6.18
N GLU A 67 4.80 -0.13 -7.49
CA GLU A 67 5.22 0.88 -8.46
C GLU A 67 4.28 2.09 -8.41
N ARG A 68 4.82 3.31 -8.51
CA ARG A 68 4.00 4.53 -8.46
C ARG A 68 2.95 4.59 -9.56
N THR A 69 3.24 4.00 -10.72
CA THR A 69 2.30 3.89 -11.84
C THR A 69 1.07 3.07 -11.47
N ASP A 70 1.28 1.90 -10.85
CA ASP A 70 0.22 1.01 -10.40
C ASP A 70 -0.58 1.62 -9.25
N LEU A 71 0.10 2.28 -8.30
CA LEU A 71 -0.56 3.02 -7.24
C LEU A 71 -1.46 4.13 -7.82
N ASN A 72 -0.96 4.93 -8.76
CA ASN A 72 -1.74 6.01 -9.37
C ASN A 72 -2.91 5.48 -10.21
N ALA A 73 -2.71 4.37 -10.94
CA ALA A 73 -3.78 3.71 -11.70
C ALA A 73 -4.90 3.20 -10.77
N TRP A 74 -4.53 2.56 -9.67
CA TRP A 74 -5.47 2.09 -8.66
C TRP A 74 -6.21 3.25 -7.99
N LEU A 75 -5.51 4.31 -7.62
CA LEU A 75 -6.08 5.54 -7.06
C LEU A 75 -7.10 6.18 -8.01
N ALA A 76 -6.74 6.32 -9.30
CA ALA A 76 -7.65 6.82 -10.32
C ALA A 76 -8.90 5.92 -10.47
N ALA A 77 -8.73 4.60 -10.44
CA ALA A 77 -9.84 3.65 -10.50
C ALA A 77 -10.77 3.73 -9.28
N LYS A 78 -10.26 4.07 -8.09
CA LYS A 78 -11.06 4.31 -6.87
C LYS A 78 -11.69 5.71 -6.83
N GLY A 79 -11.46 6.57 -7.83
CA GLY A 79 -11.88 7.97 -7.82
C GLY A 79 -11.11 8.83 -6.81
N LEU A 80 -10.02 8.30 -6.25
CA LEU A 80 -9.12 8.96 -5.30
C LEU A 80 -8.00 9.63 -6.10
N GLY A 81 -8.32 10.61 -6.93
CA GLY A 81 -7.31 11.31 -7.72
C GLY A 81 -6.26 11.97 -6.81
N VAL A 82 -4.97 11.72 -7.08
CA VAL A 82 -3.89 12.56 -6.55
C VAL A 82 -4.12 13.96 -7.10
N ARG A 83 -4.60 14.89 -6.27
CA ARG A 83 -4.62 16.30 -6.65
C ARG A 83 -3.17 16.72 -6.82
N ALA A 84 -2.74 16.88 -8.06
CA ALA A 84 -1.51 17.59 -8.36
C ALA A 84 -1.75 19.06 -7.97
N ASP A 85 -1.07 19.52 -6.93
CA ASP A 85 -0.79 20.95 -6.78
C ASP A 85 0.40 21.34 -7.66
#